data_AF-A0A2A2B6P9-F1
#
_entry.id   AF-A0A2A2B6P9-F1
#
_cell.length_a   1.000
_cell.length_b   1.000
_cell.length_c   1.000
_cell.angle_alpha   90.00
_cell.angle_beta   90.00
_cell.angle_gamma   90.00
#
_symmetry.space_group_name_H-M   'P 1'
#
loop_
_entity.id
_entity.type
_entity.pdbx_description
1 polymer ?
#
loop_
_entity_poly.entity_id
_entity_poly.type
_entity_poly.pdbx_seq_one_letter_code
_entity_poly.pdbx_strand_id
1 'polypeptide(L)'
;MKQLDPKMLRNAFGSYMTGVTVITAVSKDGTPVGFTANSFTSVSLDPPLLLVCPAKSLSTFEVFANCESFVVNILSEDQQAVSNIFASSKEDRFSQIEWHKDEQGNPVIDGALTHFSCKTERNLDAGDHNLLVGEVLNFSNREGHGLGYASGGYFSLALEREAADISTQEKHVCVGVIIEHNGKVIINKSEGKAVLPNTTTDDNTNAVSAIKQFLTDNGIDAQLGAVFSIYENTKTNTNYIFYRAIANSPETKGLGEYVAINDIEKQDFATSAMNSMMTRYAAESENGLYGVYVGQEEQGRVH
;
A
#
# COMPACT_ATOMS: atom_id res chain seq x y z
N MET A 1 0.25 1.95 34.35
CA MET A 1 0.34 1.00 33.22
C MET A 1 1.65 1.26 32.50
N LYS A 2 2.32 0.24 31.97
CA LYS A 2 3.46 0.48 31.06
C LYS A 2 2.94 1.23 29.85
N GLN A 3 3.51 2.41 29.59
CA GLN A 3 3.23 3.16 28.37
C GLN A 3 3.86 2.38 27.22
N LEU A 4 3.02 1.85 26.32
CA LEU A 4 3.48 1.20 25.10
C LEU A 4 3.99 2.27 24.13
N ASP A 5 5.05 1.97 23.39
CA ASP A 5 5.52 2.83 22.30
C ASP A 5 4.47 2.82 21.17
N PRO A 6 3.86 3.98 20.82
CA PRO A 6 2.83 4.05 19.77
C PRO A 6 3.31 3.57 18.40
N LYS A 7 4.59 3.77 18.06
CA LYS A 7 5.15 3.34 16.77
C LYS A 7 5.26 1.81 16.74
N MET A 8 5.75 1.20 17.81
CA MET A 8 5.82 -0.26 17.92
C MET A 8 4.43 -0.90 17.89
N LEU A 9 3.45 -0.31 18.59
CA LEU A 9 2.08 -0.80 18.59
C LEU A 9 1.44 -0.71 17.20
N ARG A 10 1.62 0.41 16.49
CA ARG A 10 1.14 0.57 15.11
C ARG A 10 1.75 -0.46 14.17
N ASN A 11 3.06 -0.71 14.28
CA ASN A 11 3.73 -1.73 13.49
C ASN A 11 3.19 -3.13 13.79
N ALA A 12 2.93 -3.43 15.07
CA ALA A 12 2.35 -4.71 15.48
C ALA A 12 0.95 -4.91 14.87
N PHE A 13 0.07 -3.89 14.90
CA PHE A 13 -1.23 -3.97 14.24
C PHE A 13 -1.12 -4.13 12.72
N GLY A 14 -0.14 -3.48 12.09
CA GLY A 14 0.13 -3.60 10.66
C GLY A 14 0.55 -5.00 10.19
N SER A 15 0.87 -5.92 11.12
CA SER A 15 1.11 -7.33 10.77
C SER A 15 -0.14 -8.08 10.30
N TYR A 16 -1.34 -7.58 10.66
CA TYR A 16 -2.60 -8.11 10.14
C TYR A 16 -2.88 -7.52 8.76
N MET A 17 -2.90 -8.39 7.76
CA MET A 17 -3.19 -8.04 6.37
C MET A 17 -4.67 -7.68 6.20
N THR A 18 -4.94 -6.62 5.45
CA THR A 18 -6.31 -6.13 5.19
C THR A 18 -6.50 -5.82 3.73
N GLY A 19 -7.75 -5.81 3.27
CA GLY A 19 -8.13 -5.04 2.08
C GLY A 19 -8.15 -3.54 2.37
N VAL A 20 -8.28 -2.74 1.33
CA VAL A 20 -8.42 -1.28 1.44
C VAL A 20 -9.84 -0.88 1.08
N THR A 21 -10.43 0.00 1.90
CA THR A 21 -11.77 0.55 1.66
C THR A 21 -11.76 2.07 1.66
N VAL A 22 -12.72 2.68 0.98
CA VAL A 22 -13.06 4.09 1.16
C VAL A 22 -14.48 4.18 1.67
N ILE A 23 -14.63 4.83 2.82
CA ILE A 23 -15.93 5.04 3.46
C ILE A 23 -16.44 6.40 3.01
N THR A 24 -17.64 6.44 2.47
CA THR A 24 -18.24 7.66 1.92
C THR A 24 -19.59 7.94 2.55
N ALA A 25 -19.92 9.21 2.70
CA ALA A 25 -21.21 9.67 3.20
C ALA A 25 -21.49 11.07 2.62
N VAL A 26 -22.63 11.64 3.01
CA VAL A 26 -22.99 13.02 2.67
C VAL A 26 -23.17 13.82 3.96
N SER A 27 -22.59 15.01 4.02
CA SER A 27 -22.81 15.94 5.13
C SER A 27 -24.19 16.61 5.05
N LYS A 28 -24.59 17.30 6.12
CA LYS A 28 -25.93 17.92 6.23
C LYS A 28 -26.22 18.96 5.15
N ASP A 29 -25.21 19.58 4.57
CA ASP A 29 -25.30 20.56 3.49
C ASP A 29 -25.29 19.91 2.09
N GLY A 30 -25.22 18.58 2.01
CA GLY A 30 -25.21 17.83 0.74
C GLY A 30 -23.81 17.59 0.16
N THR A 31 -22.75 18.03 0.83
CA THR A 31 -21.37 17.83 0.37
C THR A 31 -20.95 16.36 0.52
N PRO A 32 -20.39 15.71 -0.51
CA PRO A 32 -19.86 14.35 -0.39
C PRO A 32 -18.57 14.37 0.46
N VAL A 33 -18.48 13.43 1.40
CA VAL A 33 -17.30 13.25 2.24
C VAL A 33 -16.86 11.79 2.20
N GLY A 34 -15.56 11.56 2.38
CA GLY A 34 -15.04 10.20 2.46
C GLY A 34 -13.65 10.13 3.05
N PHE A 35 -13.26 8.94 3.50
CA PHE A 35 -11.91 8.65 4.00
C PHE A 35 -11.50 7.22 3.70
N THR A 36 -10.21 7.00 3.51
CA THR A 36 -9.64 5.66 3.37
C THR A 36 -9.59 4.97 4.73
N ALA A 37 -10.05 3.72 4.79
CA ALA A 37 -10.02 2.88 5.97
C ALA A 37 -9.60 1.45 5.60
N ASN A 38 -8.83 0.83 6.49
CA ASN A 38 -8.53 -0.60 6.42
C ASN A 38 -8.99 -1.34 7.69
N SER A 39 -9.81 -0.70 8.52
CA SER A 39 -10.42 -1.25 9.74
C SER A 39 -11.76 -1.96 9.47
N PHE A 40 -12.10 -2.21 8.21
CA PHE A 40 -13.33 -2.89 7.81
C PHE A 40 -13.39 -4.32 8.37
N THR A 41 -14.58 -4.73 8.83
CA THR A 41 -14.85 -6.09 9.27
C THR A 41 -16.30 -6.47 8.96
N SER A 42 -16.52 -7.67 8.41
CA SER A 42 -17.85 -8.29 8.37
C SER A 42 -18.21 -8.79 9.77
N VAL A 43 -19.42 -8.46 10.25
CA VAL A 43 -19.81 -8.70 11.64
C VAL A 43 -20.87 -9.79 11.75
N SER A 44 -21.91 -9.72 10.91
CA SER A 44 -23.03 -10.65 10.96
C SER A 44 -23.64 -10.84 9.58
N LEU A 45 -24.19 -12.03 9.32
CA LEU A 45 -24.96 -12.32 8.10
C LEU A 45 -26.47 -12.12 8.31
N ASP A 46 -26.99 -12.35 9.52
CA ASP A 46 -28.40 -12.16 9.85
C ASP A 46 -28.55 -11.60 11.29
N PRO A 47 -28.87 -10.29 11.46
CA PRO A 47 -29.00 -9.29 10.40
C PRO A 47 -27.65 -9.01 9.70
N PRO A 48 -27.62 -8.49 8.47
CA PRO A 48 -26.40 -8.28 7.72
C PRO A 48 -25.65 -7.04 8.24
N LEU A 49 -24.62 -7.25 9.04
CA LEU A 49 -23.86 -6.17 9.70
C LEU A 49 -22.40 -6.14 9.27
N LEU A 50 -21.87 -4.93 9.16
CA LEU A 50 -20.44 -4.65 9.00
C LEU A 50 -20.01 -3.54 9.97
N LEU A 51 -18.69 -3.37 10.13
CA LEU A 51 -18.11 -2.34 10.98
C LEU A 51 -16.90 -1.70 10.32
N VAL A 52 -16.72 -0.40 10.56
CA VAL A 52 -15.54 0.40 10.22
C VAL A 52 -15.20 1.34 11.38
N CYS A 53 -13.93 1.73 11.50
CA CYS A 53 -13.48 2.59 12.61
C CYS A 53 -12.99 3.97 12.11
N PRO A 54 -13.84 5.00 12.05
CA PRO A 54 -13.39 6.37 11.78
C PRO A 54 -12.57 6.93 12.94
N ALA A 55 -11.42 7.54 12.62
CA ALA A 55 -10.59 8.23 13.61
C ALA A 55 -11.20 9.58 14.00
N LYS A 56 -11.12 9.93 15.29
CA LYS A 56 -11.56 11.24 15.80
C LYS A 56 -10.75 12.41 15.25
N SER A 57 -9.58 12.14 14.70
CA SER A 57 -8.72 13.13 14.05
C SER A 57 -9.11 13.47 12.61
N LEU A 58 -10.09 12.77 12.02
CA LEU A 58 -10.55 13.07 10.66
C LEU A 58 -11.22 14.46 10.64
N SER A 59 -10.93 15.27 9.63
CA SER A 59 -11.63 16.55 9.41
C SER A 59 -13.14 16.36 9.19
N THR A 60 -13.53 15.19 8.70
CA THR A 60 -14.91 14.78 8.43
C THR A 60 -15.51 13.93 9.57
N PHE A 61 -14.83 13.83 10.72
CA PHE A 61 -15.27 12.97 11.82
C PHE A 61 -16.70 13.25 12.26
N GLU A 62 -17.07 14.52 12.44
CA GLU A 62 -18.42 14.91 12.86
C GLU A 62 -19.52 14.47 11.89
N VAL A 63 -19.20 14.31 10.59
CA VAL A 63 -20.16 13.77 9.62
C VAL A 63 -20.39 12.28 9.89
N PHE A 64 -19.32 11.49 10.01
CA PHE A 64 -19.42 10.05 10.27
C PHE A 64 -19.90 9.72 11.69
N ALA A 65 -19.67 10.61 12.66
CA ALA A 65 -20.21 10.49 14.01
C ALA A 65 -21.74 10.55 14.03
N ASN A 66 -22.34 11.25 13.06
CA ASN A 66 -23.77 11.59 13.04
C ASN A 66 -24.50 11.14 11.77
N CYS A 67 -23.87 10.40 10.86
CA CYS A 67 -24.49 10.01 9.60
C CYS A 67 -25.57 8.94 9.81
N GLU A 68 -26.68 9.05 9.09
CA GLU A 68 -27.76 8.05 9.09
C GLU A 68 -27.45 6.88 8.14
N SER A 69 -26.62 7.13 7.12
CA SER A 69 -26.21 6.15 6.11
C SER A 69 -24.80 6.45 5.61
N PHE A 70 -24.13 5.43 5.08
CA PHE A 70 -22.80 5.52 4.48
C PHE A 70 -22.58 4.37 3.49
N VAL A 71 -21.55 4.47 2.65
CA VAL A 71 -21.12 3.38 1.76
C VAL A 71 -19.72 2.94 2.13
N VAL A 72 -19.49 1.62 2.14
CA VAL A 72 -18.16 1.02 2.19
C VAL A 72 -17.78 0.60 0.78
N ASN A 73 -16.77 1.24 0.18
CA ASN A 73 -16.25 0.89 -1.15
C ASN A 73 -14.97 0.05 -0.97
N ILE A 74 -15.01 -1.24 -1.29
CA ILE A 74 -13.81 -2.10 -1.35
C ILE A 74 -13.09 -1.83 -2.66
N LEU A 75 -11.86 -1.32 -2.57
CA LEU A 75 -11.08 -0.93 -3.73
C LEU A 75 -10.49 -2.14 -4.48
N SER A 76 -10.46 -2.06 -5.81
CA SER A 76 -9.70 -3.00 -6.64
C SER A 76 -8.21 -2.66 -6.63
N GLU A 77 -7.38 -3.62 -7.03
CA GLU A 77 -5.91 -3.50 -7.01
C GLU A 77 -5.32 -2.34 -7.83
N ASP A 78 -6.06 -1.80 -8.80
CA ASP A 78 -5.68 -0.65 -9.62
C ASP A 78 -6.10 0.70 -9.02
N GLN A 79 -6.75 0.70 -7.86
CA GLN A 79 -7.31 1.90 -7.23
C GLN A 79 -6.45 2.44 -6.08
N GLN A 80 -5.14 2.19 -6.07
CA GLN A 80 -4.26 2.80 -5.06
C GLN A 80 -4.30 4.33 -5.10
N ALA A 81 -4.38 4.92 -6.29
CA ALA A 81 -4.51 6.37 -6.44
C ALA A 81 -5.75 6.90 -5.69
N VAL A 82 -6.88 6.20 -5.78
CA VAL A 82 -8.11 6.53 -5.04
C VAL A 82 -7.85 6.44 -3.54
N SER A 83 -7.26 5.34 -3.07
CA SER A 83 -6.89 5.18 -1.65
C SER A 83 -6.04 6.35 -1.14
N ASN A 84 -5.05 6.78 -1.92
CA ASN A 84 -4.16 7.88 -1.56
C ASN A 84 -4.88 9.23 -1.51
N ILE A 85 -5.79 9.50 -2.46
CA ILE A 85 -6.62 10.71 -2.45
C ILE A 85 -7.44 10.79 -1.15
N PHE A 86 -8.10 9.71 -0.78
CA PHE A 86 -8.98 9.65 0.38
C PHE A 86 -8.26 9.49 1.73
N ALA A 87 -6.96 9.18 1.72
CA ALA A 87 -6.08 9.24 2.89
C ALA A 87 -5.48 10.64 3.11
N SER A 88 -5.40 11.48 2.07
CA SER A 88 -4.77 12.81 2.13
C SER A 88 -5.66 13.87 2.79
N SER A 89 -5.09 14.95 3.32
CA SER A 89 -5.83 16.07 3.95
C SER A 89 -6.41 17.11 2.97
N LYS A 90 -6.46 16.82 1.66
CA LYS A 90 -6.92 17.77 0.63
C LYS A 90 -8.45 17.96 0.66
N GLU A 91 -8.91 19.19 0.37
CA GLU A 91 -10.34 19.58 0.43
C GLU A 91 -11.18 19.21 -0.80
N ASP A 92 -10.58 18.71 -1.89
CA ASP A 92 -11.31 18.42 -3.14
C ASP A 92 -11.04 16.99 -3.65
N ARG A 93 -11.43 15.99 -2.84
CA ARG A 93 -11.16 14.56 -3.14
C ARG A 93 -12.05 14.01 -4.25
N PHE A 94 -13.32 14.36 -4.24
CA PHE A 94 -14.33 13.82 -5.15
C PHE A 94 -14.27 14.38 -6.58
N SER A 95 -13.55 15.49 -6.81
CA SER A 95 -13.31 15.99 -8.17
C SER A 95 -12.22 15.21 -8.93
N GLN A 96 -11.43 14.39 -8.21
CA GLN A 96 -10.31 13.64 -8.75
C GLN A 96 -10.68 12.21 -9.16
N ILE A 97 -11.93 11.80 -8.94
CA ILE A 97 -12.40 10.44 -9.20
C ILE A 97 -13.81 10.44 -9.80
N GLU A 98 -14.14 9.37 -10.52
CA GLU A 98 -15.50 9.10 -10.98
C GLU A 98 -16.29 8.40 -9.86
N TRP A 99 -17.54 8.81 -9.68
CA TRP A 99 -18.44 8.25 -8.68
C TRP A 99 -19.90 8.57 -9.03
N HIS A 100 -20.82 7.79 -8.48
CA HIS A 100 -22.26 8.01 -8.60
C HIS A 100 -22.93 7.91 -7.22
N LYS A 101 -24.23 8.23 -7.13
CA LYS A 101 -24.98 8.11 -5.87
C LYS A 101 -25.66 6.74 -5.78
N ASP A 102 -25.66 6.16 -4.58
CA ASP A 102 -26.55 5.05 -4.24
C ASP A 102 -28.00 5.54 -4.02
N GLU A 103 -28.90 4.62 -3.67
CA GLU A 103 -30.31 4.91 -3.41
C GLU A 103 -30.53 5.82 -2.18
N GLN A 104 -29.54 5.89 -1.28
CA GLN A 104 -29.52 6.72 -0.08
C GLN A 104 -28.86 8.08 -0.35
N GLY A 105 -28.36 8.31 -1.57
CA GLY A 105 -27.72 9.54 -2.00
C GLY A 105 -26.22 9.61 -1.68
N ASN A 106 -25.63 8.56 -1.12
CA ASN A 106 -24.21 8.48 -0.75
C ASN A 106 -23.32 8.16 -1.94
N PRO A 107 -22.06 8.65 -1.96
CA PRO A 107 -21.14 8.36 -3.06
C PRO A 107 -20.72 6.89 -3.14
N VAL A 108 -20.86 6.28 -4.30
CA VAL A 108 -20.29 4.99 -4.69
C VAL A 108 -19.16 5.26 -5.68
N ILE A 109 -17.96 4.76 -5.38
CA ILE A 109 -16.78 4.99 -6.22
C ILE A 109 -16.81 4.05 -7.42
N ASP A 110 -16.67 4.63 -8.61
CA ASP A 110 -16.64 3.84 -9.84
C ASP A 110 -15.36 3.00 -9.91
N GLY A 111 -15.49 1.76 -10.37
CA GLY A 111 -14.40 0.80 -10.39
C GLY A 111 -14.11 0.14 -9.04
N ALA A 112 -14.79 0.47 -7.94
CA ALA A 112 -14.70 -0.34 -6.72
C ALA A 112 -15.06 -1.82 -7.02
N LEU A 113 -14.38 -2.77 -6.37
CA LEU A 113 -14.65 -4.20 -6.52
C LEU A 113 -16.02 -4.57 -5.94
N THR A 114 -16.33 -3.98 -4.79
CA THR A 114 -17.56 -4.22 -4.04
C THR A 114 -17.96 -2.91 -3.39
N HIS A 115 -19.26 -2.61 -3.31
CA HIS A 115 -19.75 -1.57 -2.41
C HIS A 115 -20.90 -2.10 -1.56
N PHE A 116 -20.96 -1.63 -0.32
CA PHE A 116 -22.06 -1.89 0.61
C PHE A 116 -22.72 -0.57 0.97
N SER A 117 -23.97 -0.38 0.56
CA SER A 117 -24.79 0.72 1.07
C SER A 117 -25.35 0.34 2.43
N CYS A 118 -25.11 1.19 3.43
CA CYS A 118 -25.37 0.89 4.82
C CYS A 118 -26.25 1.96 5.46
N LYS A 119 -27.15 1.50 6.33
CA LYS A 119 -27.76 2.35 7.36
C LYS A 119 -26.92 2.26 8.63
N THR A 120 -26.69 3.38 9.29
CA THR A 120 -26.03 3.38 10.60
C THR A 120 -26.91 2.68 11.63
N GLU A 121 -26.39 1.58 12.19
CA GLU A 121 -27.04 0.81 13.25
C GLU A 121 -26.54 1.27 14.63
N ARG A 122 -25.21 1.41 14.80
CA ARG A 122 -24.60 1.90 16.04
C ARG A 122 -23.35 2.72 15.76
N ASN A 123 -23.12 3.71 16.62
CA ASN A 123 -21.87 4.45 16.68
C ASN A 123 -21.38 4.49 18.13
N LEU A 124 -20.23 3.86 18.40
CA LEU A 124 -19.75 3.64 19.76
C LEU A 124 -18.37 4.28 19.96
N ASP A 125 -18.19 5.00 21.06
CA ASP A 125 -16.90 5.55 21.46
C ASP A 125 -15.90 4.41 21.78
N ALA A 126 -14.72 4.44 21.17
CA ALA A 126 -13.69 3.43 21.36
C ALA A 126 -12.28 4.05 21.37
N GLY A 127 -12.03 4.95 22.32
CA GLY A 127 -10.70 5.57 22.49
C GLY A 127 -10.48 6.73 21.52
N ASP A 128 -9.46 6.66 20.66
CA ASP A 128 -9.18 7.66 19.63
C ASP A 128 -9.96 7.45 18.32
N HIS A 129 -10.81 6.42 18.28
CA HIS A 129 -11.71 6.10 17.18
C HIS A 129 -13.15 5.90 17.69
N ASN A 130 -14.09 5.85 16.75
CA ASN A 130 -15.40 5.27 16.99
C ASN A 130 -15.54 3.94 16.27
N LEU A 131 -16.43 3.07 16.75
CA LEU A 131 -16.92 1.89 16.02
C LEU A 131 -18.22 2.27 15.31
N LEU A 132 -18.18 2.38 13.99
CA LEU A 132 -19.35 2.64 13.16
C LEU A 132 -19.86 1.31 12.60
N VAL A 133 -20.99 0.84 13.14
CA VAL A 133 -21.67 -0.39 12.72
C VAL A 133 -22.77 -0.02 11.72
N GLY A 134 -22.76 -0.66 10.56
CA GLY A 134 -23.75 -0.48 9.51
C GLY A 134 -24.56 -1.75 9.26
N GLU A 135 -25.87 -1.62 9.12
CA GLU A 135 -26.74 -2.63 8.52
C GLU A 135 -26.70 -2.48 6.99
N VAL A 136 -26.36 -3.55 6.29
CA VAL A 136 -26.26 -3.56 4.82
C VAL A 136 -27.65 -3.55 4.21
N LEU A 137 -27.99 -2.49 3.50
CA LEU A 137 -29.26 -2.34 2.78
C LEU A 137 -29.17 -2.90 1.36
N ASN A 138 -28.04 -2.68 0.70
CA ASN A 138 -27.77 -3.14 -0.66
C ASN A 138 -26.26 -3.32 -0.86
N PHE A 139 -25.88 -4.16 -1.82
CA PHE A 139 -24.48 -4.33 -2.20
C PHE A 139 -24.34 -4.71 -3.67
N SER A 140 -23.18 -4.39 -4.24
CA SER A 140 -22.76 -4.96 -5.52
C SER A 140 -21.39 -5.59 -5.36
N ASN A 141 -21.09 -6.56 -6.22
CA ASN A 141 -19.80 -7.23 -6.26
C ASN A 141 -19.43 -7.55 -7.71
N ARG A 142 -18.15 -7.38 -8.07
CA ARG A 142 -17.58 -7.84 -9.34
C ARG A 142 -16.41 -8.78 -9.09
N GLU A 143 -16.08 -9.62 -10.06
CA GLU A 143 -14.88 -10.45 -10.02
C GLU A 143 -13.61 -9.60 -10.14
N GLY A 144 -12.53 -10.03 -9.48
CA GLY A 144 -11.24 -9.33 -9.49
C GLY A 144 -10.50 -9.47 -8.16
N HIS A 145 -9.35 -8.80 -8.05
CA HIS A 145 -8.56 -8.75 -6.83
C HIS A 145 -8.70 -7.38 -6.16
N GLY A 146 -8.87 -7.39 -4.85
CA GLY A 146 -8.91 -6.16 -4.04
C GLY A 146 -7.51 -5.63 -3.78
N LEU A 147 -7.40 -4.31 -3.60
CA LEU A 147 -6.17 -3.68 -3.14
C LEU A 147 -5.85 -4.14 -1.72
N GLY A 148 -4.65 -4.70 -1.53
CA GLY A 148 -4.17 -5.17 -0.24
C GLY A 148 -3.36 -4.11 0.50
N TYR A 149 -3.36 -4.17 1.83
CA TYR A 149 -2.48 -3.39 2.69
C TYR A 149 -1.91 -4.26 3.81
N ALA A 150 -0.59 -4.21 3.99
CA ALA A 150 0.12 -4.94 5.03
C ALA A 150 1.42 -4.24 5.39
N SER A 151 1.80 -4.26 6.68
CA SER A 151 3.08 -3.75 7.19
C SER A 151 3.46 -2.33 6.71
N GLY A 152 2.47 -1.45 6.53
CA GLY A 152 2.71 -0.07 6.10
C GLY A 152 2.96 0.09 4.59
N GLY A 153 2.36 -0.77 3.76
CA GLY A 153 2.42 -0.63 2.30
C GLY A 153 1.26 -1.34 1.62
N TYR A 154 0.97 -0.91 0.39
CA TYR A 154 0.04 -1.64 -0.47
C TYR A 154 0.71 -2.88 -1.04
N PHE A 155 -0.12 -3.85 -1.42
CA PHE A 155 0.29 -4.97 -2.26
C PHE A 155 -0.87 -5.36 -3.19
N SER A 156 -0.53 -5.87 -4.36
CA SER A 156 -1.48 -6.49 -5.28
C SER A 156 -1.19 -7.98 -5.37
N LEU A 157 -2.22 -8.81 -5.20
CA LEU A 157 -2.09 -10.25 -5.38
C LEU A 157 -1.76 -10.63 -6.83
N ALA A 158 -2.28 -9.89 -7.82
CA ALA A 158 -1.95 -10.12 -9.22
C ALA A 158 -0.47 -9.83 -9.50
N LEU A 159 0.06 -8.72 -8.98
CA LEU A 159 1.45 -8.33 -9.23
C LEU A 159 2.46 -9.22 -8.48
N GLU A 160 2.13 -9.66 -7.26
CA GLU A 160 2.94 -10.66 -6.56
C GLU A 160 2.97 -12.00 -7.31
N ARG A 161 1.86 -12.37 -7.98
CA ARG A 161 1.83 -13.56 -8.86
C ARG A 161 2.61 -13.33 -10.15
N GLU A 162 2.49 -12.17 -10.78
CA GLU A 162 3.25 -11.81 -11.98
C GLU A 162 4.77 -11.85 -11.71
N ALA A 163 5.22 -11.27 -10.60
CA ALA A 163 6.61 -11.35 -10.16
C ALA A 163 7.07 -12.82 -9.97
N ALA A 164 6.22 -13.67 -9.39
CA ALA A 164 6.51 -15.09 -9.26
C ALA A 164 6.57 -15.78 -10.64
N ASP A 165 5.63 -15.51 -11.54
CA ASP A 165 5.55 -16.13 -12.87
C ASP A 165 6.75 -15.74 -13.75
N ILE A 166 7.13 -14.46 -13.78
CA ILE A 166 8.33 -13.97 -14.49
C ILE A 166 9.57 -14.77 -14.06
N SER A 167 9.72 -14.99 -12.75
CA SER A 167 10.87 -15.74 -12.22
C SER A 167 10.89 -17.23 -12.57
N THR A 168 9.79 -17.78 -13.09
CA THR A 168 9.71 -19.19 -13.52
C THR A 168 9.81 -19.39 -15.03
N GLN A 169 9.54 -18.35 -15.83
CA GLN A 169 9.52 -18.43 -17.29
C GLN A 169 10.78 -17.85 -17.95
N GLU A 170 11.44 -16.90 -17.29
CA GLU A 170 12.59 -16.17 -17.83
C GLU A 170 13.91 -16.67 -17.23
N LYS A 171 14.94 -16.80 -18.07
CA LYS A 171 16.23 -17.39 -17.67
C LYS A 171 17.08 -16.48 -16.78
N HIS A 172 16.85 -15.16 -16.79
CA HIS A 172 17.64 -14.19 -16.03
C HIS A 172 16.77 -13.06 -15.47
N VAL A 173 16.47 -13.14 -14.16
CA VAL A 173 15.78 -12.07 -13.43
C VAL A 173 16.72 -11.50 -12.38
N CYS A 174 16.91 -10.18 -12.40
CA CYS A 174 17.59 -9.45 -11.35
C CYS A 174 16.58 -9.09 -10.25
N VAL A 175 16.87 -9.50 -9.03
CA VAL A 175 16.01 -9.27 -7.87
C VAL A 175 16.73 -8.34 -6.90
N GLY A 176 16.18 -7.16 -6.71
CA GLY A 176 16.71 -6.15 -5.81
C GLY A 176 15.86 -5.97 -4.55
N VAL A 177 16.42 -5.28 -3.57
CA VAL A 177 15.71 -4.94 -2.33
C VAL A 177 16.06 -3.53 -1.87
N ILE A 178 15.04 -2.75 -1.52
CA ILE A 178 15.16 -1.45 -0.86
C ILE A 178 15.09 -1.71 0.64
N ILE A 179 16.24 -1.73 1.31
CA ILE A 179 16.35 -2.03 2.74
C ILE A 179 16.33 -0.73 3.53
N GLU A 180 15.22 -0.46 4.22
CA GLU A 180 15.04 0.73 5.04
C GLU A 180 15.32 0.46 6.53
N HIS A 181 15.99 1.40 7.19
CA HIS A 181 16.08 1.47 8.65
C HIS A 181 16.00 2.93 9.11
N ASN A 182 15.00 3.26 9.91
CA ASN A 182 14.82 4.59 10.51
C ASN A 182 14.92 5.76 9.51
N GLY A 183 14.19 5.67 8.39
CA GLY A 183 14.14 6.74 7.37
C GLY A 183 15.41 6.85 6.51
N LYS A 184 16.23 5.79 6.50
CA LYS A 184 17.41 5.66 5.65
C LYS A 184 17.36 4.35 4.88
N VAL A 185 17.92 4.33 3.68
CA VAL A 185 18.00 3.14 2.83
C VAL A 185 19.45 2.73 2.58
N ILE A 186 19.72 1.43 2.49
CA ILE A 186 21.05 0.92 2.13
C ILE A 186 21.30 1.19 0.64
N ILE A 187 22.36 1.92 0.33
CA ILE A 187 22.84 2.18 -1.03
C ILE A 187 24.32 1.81 -1.09
N ASN A 188 24.72 1.10 -2.14
CA ASN A 188 26.11 0.79 -2.45
C ASN A 188 26.62 1.63 -3.63
N LYS A 189 27.94 1.65 -3.84
CA LYS A 189 28.57 2.24 -5.02
C LYS A 189 29.23 1.15 -5.87
N SER A 190 28.78 1.02 -7.12
CA SER A 190 29.43 0.18 -8.14
C SER A 190 29.92 1.09 -9.24
N GLU A 191 31.22 1.04 -9.54
CA GLU A 191 31.86 1.90 -10.55
C GLU A 191 31.55 3.41 -10.36
N GLY A 192 31.45 3.85 -9.11
CA GLY A 192 31.13 5.24 -8.73
C GLY A 192 29.64 5.60 -8.80
N LYS A 193 28.78 4.74 -9.34
CA LYS A 193 27.33 4.93 -9.40
C LYS A 193 26.61 4.25 -8.25
N ALA A 194 25.52 4.86 -7.78
CA ALA A 194 24.65 4.29 -6.75
C ALA A 194 23.90 3.07 -7.29
N VAL A 195 23.90 2.00 -6.51
CA VAL A 195 23.15 0.76 -6.77
C VAL A 195 22.49 0.29 -5.48
N LEU A 196 21.42 -0.47 -5.62
CA LEU A 196 20.73 -1.13 -4.52
C LEU A 196 21.24 -2.56 -4.35
N PRO A 197 21.17 -3.13 -3.13
CA PRO A 197 21.41 -4.55 -2.93
C PRO A 197 20.53 -5.40 -3.85
N ASN A 198 21.15 -6.33 -4.58
CA ASN A 198 20.48 -7.19 -5.54
C ASN A 198 21.19 -8.54 -5.69
N THR A 199 20.46 -9.50 -6.23
CA THR A 199 20.91 -10.84 -6.62
C THR A 199 20.24 -11.22 -7.94
N THR A 200 20.54 -12.40 -8.47
CA THR A 200 19.87 -12.97 -9.63
C THR A 200 19.13 -14.25 -9.25
N THR A 201 18.04 -14.57 -9.93
CA THR A 201 17.42 -15.90 -9.84
C THR A 201 18.25 -16.94 -10.61
N ASP A 202 18.11 -18.20 -10.22
CA ASP A 202 18.53 -19.35 -11.01
C ASP A 202 17.30 -20.18 -11.45
N ASP A 203 17.52 -21.24 -12.23
CA ASP A 203 16.45 -22.09 -12.78
C ASP A 203 15.52 -22.71 -11.70
N ASN A 204 15.91 -22.71 -10.42
CA ASN A 204 15.20 -23.38 -9.33
C ASN A 204 14.68 -22.42 -8.23
N THR A 205 14.93 -21.12 -8.34
CA THR A 205 14.58 -20.15 -7.30
C THR A 205 13.70 -19.02 -7.84
N ASN A 206 12.48 -18.91 -7.32
CA ASN A 206 11.64 -17.75 -7.58
C ASN A 206 12.21 -16.49 -6.92
N ALA A 207 11.76 -15.32 -7.37
CA ALA A 207 12.32 -14.04 -6.95
C ALA A 207 12.28 -13.83 -5.43
N VAL A 208 11.17 -14.21 -4.77
CA VAL A 208 11.02 -14.11 -3.31
C VAL A 208 12.03 -14.99 -2.57
N SER A 209 12.27 -16.20 -3.05
CA SER A 209 13.21 -17.13 -2.42
C SER A 209 14.65 -16.65 -2.59
N ALA A 210 15.00 -16.19 -3.79
CA ALA A 210 16.32 -15.64 -4.09
C ALA A 210 16.65 -14.45 -3.19
N ILE A 211 15.73 -13.49 -3.01
CA ILE A 211 15.99 -12.30 -2.19
C ILE A 211 16.02 -12.61 -0.69
N LYS A 212 15.21 -13.57 -0.21
CA LYS A 212 15.29 -14.04 1.19
C LYS A 212 16.61 -14.72 1.49
N GLN A 213 17.08 -15.56 0.56
CA GLN A 213 18.38 -16.21 0.68
C GLN A 213 19.50 -15.18 0.67
N PHE A 214 19.46 -14.20 -0.24
CA PHE A 214 20.42 -13.09 -0.29
C PHE A 214 20.52 -12.33 1.04
N LEU A 215 19.39 -11.97 1.66
CA LEU A 215 19.39 -11.30 2.97
C LEU A 215 20.02 -12.19 4.05
N THR A 216 19.71 -13.48 4.04
CA THR A 216 20.24 -14.47 4.99
C THR A 216 21.76 -14.65 4.84
N ASP A 217 22.25 -14.84 3.62
CA ASP A 217 23.67 -15.06 3.32
C ASP A 217 24.53 -13.86 3.67
N ASN A 218 23.97 -12.65 3.55
CA ASN A 218 24.64 -11.41 3.94
C ASN A 218 24.42 -11.04 5.41
N GLY A 219 23.72 -11.88 6.19
CA GLY A 219 23.49 -11.66 7.62
C GLY A 219 22.68 -10.40 7.93
N ILE A 220 21.76 -10.02 7.04
CA ILE A 220 20.87 -8.87 7.22
C ILE A 220 19.60 -9.32 7.91
N ASP A 221 19.40 -8.83 9.13
CA ASP A 221 18.13 -8.99 9.86
C ASP A 221 17.12 -7.95 9.35
N ALA A 222 16.30 -8.36 8.37
CA ALA A 222 15.25 -7.53 7.80
C ALA A 222 13.96 -8.32 7.53
N GLN A 223 12.83 -7.67 7.76
CA GLN A 223 11.52 -8.16 7.33
C GLN A 223 11.28 -7.78 5.87
N LEU A 224 11.21 -8.79 5.00
CA LEU A 224 10.85 -8.59 3.59
C LEU A 224 9.35 -8.23 3.48
N GLY A 225 9.06 -7.18 2.71
CA GLY A 225 7.72 -6.71 2.38
C GLY A 225 7.33 -7.01 0.93
N ALA A 226 6.35 -6.26 0.44
CA ALA A 226 5.79 -6.41 -0.90
C ALA A 226 6.75 -5.98 -2.01
N VAL A 227 6.46 -6.42 -3.23
CA VAL A 227 7.08 -5.90 -4.45
C VAL A 227 6.81 -4.40 -4.58
N PHE A 228 7.83 -3.65 -4.96
CA PHE A 228 7.77 -2.21 -5.19
C PHE A 228 7.80 -1.88 -6.69
N SER A 229 8.60 -2.61 -7.46
CA SER A 229 8.80 -2.32 -8.87
C SER A 229 9.10 -3.59 -9.64
N ILE A 230 8.43 -3.77 -10.76
CA ILE A 230 8.65 -4.79 -11.77
C ILE A 230 8.90 -4.05 -13.08
N TYR A 231 10.08 -4.19 -13.66
CA TYR A 231 10.32 -3.61 -14.97
C TYR A 231 11.27 -4.43 -15.84
N GLU A 232 11.05 -4.34 -17.14
CA GLU A 232 11.94 -4.94 -18.14
C GLU A 232 12.95 -3.92 -18.66
N ASN A 233 14.23 -4.31 -18.70
CA ASN A 233 15.21 -3.64 -19.52
C ASN A 233 15.24 -4.30 -20.91
N THR A 234 14.55 -3.69 -21.87
CA THR A 234 14.39 -4.23 -23.24
C THR A 234 15.70 -4.32 -24.02
N LYS A 235 16.71 -3.50 -23.67
CA LYS A 235 18.03 -3.53 -24.31
C LYS A 235 18.85 -4.75 -23.93
N THR A 236 18.68 -5.22 -22.69
CA THR A 236 19.41 -6.36 -22.12
C THR A 236 18.55 -7.60 -21.96
N ASN A 237 17.25 -7.51 -22.27
CA ASN A 237 16.24 -8.54 -22.04
C ASN A 237 16.29 -9.09 -20.61
N THR A 238 16.46 -8.18 -19.64
CA THR A 238 16.58 -8.51 -18.22
C THR A 238 15.37 -7.95 -17.47
N ASN A 239 14.68 -8.83 -16.74
CA ASN A 239 13.60 -8.43 -15.85
C ASN A 239 14.17 -8.05 -14.48
N TYR A 240 13.67 -6.95 -13.93
CA TYR A 240 14.03 -6.44 -12.62
C TYR A 240 12.82 -6.47 -11.69
N ILE A 241 13.00 -7.06 -10.51
CA ILE A 241 11.98 -7.11 -9.47
C ILE A 241 12.59 -6.54 -8.19
N PHE A 242 12.06 -5.43 -7.69
CA PHE A 242 12.53 -4.81 -6.44
C PHE A 242 11.49 -4.98 -5.34
N TYR A 243 11.90 -5.56 -4.21
CA TYR A 243 11.09 -5.66 -3.00
C TYR A 243 11.43 -4.56 -2.01
N ARG A 244 10.50 -4.26 -1.10
CA ARG A 244 10.79 -3.46 0.11
C ARG A 244 11.25 -4.38 1.23
N ALA A 245 12.12 -3.88 2.11
CA ALA A 245 12.44 -4.55 3.37
C ALA A 245 12.66 -3.53 4.48
N ILE A 246 12.29 -3.89 5.70
CA ILE A 246 12.56 -3.09 6.91
C ILE A 246 13.60 -3.83 7.74
N ALA A 247 14.78 -3.24 7.90
CA ALA A 247 15.82 -3.80 8.74
C ALA A 247 15.53 -3.57 10.22
N ASN A 248 15.67 -4.63 11.02
CA ASN A 248 15.50 -4.59 12.47
C ASN A 248 16.76 -4.06 13.17
N SER A 249 17.90 -4.03 12.47
CA SER A 249 19.20 -3.59 12.94
C SER A 249 19.84 -2.56 11.98
N PRO A 250 20.66 -1.61 12.47
CA PRO A 250 21.40 -0.67 11.62
C PRO A 250 22.65 -1.29 10.98
N GLU A 251 22.90 -2.59 11.15
CA GLU A 251 24.07 -3.25 10.56
C GLU A 251 23.87 -3.51 9.06
N THR A 252 24.76 -2.97 8.22
CA THR A 252 24.69 -3.16 6.76
C THR A 252 25.49 -4.34 6.25
N LYS A 253 26.36 -4.94 7.08
CA LYS A 253 27.23 -6.08 6.75
C LYS A 253 28.02 -5.93 5.44
N GLY A 254 28.36 -4.70 5.06
CA GLY A 254 29.11 -4.40 3.85
C GLY A 254 28.26 -4.33 2.57
N LEU A 255 26.93 -4.43 2.65
CA LEU A 255 26.04 -4.24 1.50
C LEU A 255 25.95 -2.79 1.02
N GLY A 256 26.50 -1.83 1.78
CA GLY A 256 26.50 -0.42 1.46
C GLY A 256 26.42 0.45 2.71
N GLU A 257 26.00 1.70 2.50
CA GLU A 257 25.83 2.70 3.54
C GLU A 257 24.38 3.19 3.60
N TYR A 258 23.94 3.57 4.81
CA TYR A 258 22.62 4.16 4.99
C TYR A 258 22.58 5.61 4.52
N VAL A 259 21.82 5.85 3.45
CA VAL A 259 21.53 7.17 2.91
C VAL A 259 20.14 7.61 3.38
N ALA A 260 20.00 8.84 3.87
CA ALA A 260 18.69 9.35 4.26
C ALA A 260 17.76 9.40 3.06
N ILE A 261 16.48 9.08 3.26
CA ILE A 261 15.51 9.07 2.15
C ILE A 261 15.43 10.44 1.46
N ASN A 262 15.53 11.53 2.21
CA ASN A 262 15.56 12.90 1.68
C ASN A 262 16.83 13.25 0.88
N ASP A 263 17.87 12.41 0.97
CA ASP A 263 19.12 12.57 0.22
C ASP A 263 19.20 11.64 -1.00
N ILE A 264 18.14 10.89 -1.30
CA ILE A 264 18.09 9.97 -2.46
C ILE A 264 18.24 10.74 -3.77
N GLU A 265 17.60 11.91 -3.91
CA GLU A 265 17.70 12.77 -5.10
C GLU A 265 19.14 13.25 -5.39
N LYS A 266 20.02 13.20 -4.39
CA LYS A 266 21.44 13.58 -4.50
C LYS A 266 22.31 12.42 -4.97
N GLN A 267 21.75 11.21 -5.09
CA GLN A 267 22.48 10.03 -5.53
C GLN A 267 22.45 9.91 -7.04
N ASP A 268 23.61 9.62 -7.62
CA ASP A 268 23.76 9.34 -9.05
C ASP A 268 23.64 7.82 -9.29
N PHE A 269 22.43 7.34 -9.58
CA PHE A 269 22.14 5.92 -9.77
C PHE A 269 22.68 5.37 -11.10
N ALA A 270 23.00 4.07 -11.11
CA ALA A 270 23.59 3.40 -12.26
C ALA A 270 22.69 3.38 -13.51
N THR A 271 21.37 3.46 -13.34
CA THR A 271 20.41 3.49 -14.44
C THR A 271 19.34 4.56 -14.22
N SER A 272 18.77 5.06 -15.31
CA SER A 272 17.61 5.98 -15.29
C SER A 272 16.42 5.33 -14.58
N ALA A 273 16.16 4.04 -14.82
CA ALA A 273 15.11 3.27 -14.18
C ALA A 273 15.26 3.24 -12.65
N MET A 274 16.47 2.95 -12.13
CA MET A 274 16.72 2.99 -10.68
C MET A 274 16.59 4.40 -10.10
N ASN A 275 17.04 5.42 -10.84
CA ASN A 275 16.89 6.81 -10.42
C ASN A 275 15.41 7.19 -10.28
N SER A 276 14.58 6.90 -11.30
CA SER A 276 13.13 7.13 -11.28
C SER A 276 12.44 6.36 -10.16
N MET A 277 12.79 5.07 -9.99
CA MET A 277 12.24 4.22 -8.94
C MET A 277 12.56 4.76 -7.54
N MET A 278 13.81 5.16 -7.28
CA MET A 278 14.20 5.64 -5.95
C MET A 278 13.69 7.05 -5.67
N THR A 279 13.58 7.91 -6.69
CA THR A 279 12.89 9.21 -6.57
C THR A 279 11.42 9.00 -6.15
N ARG A 280 10.74 8.02 -6.77
CA ARG A 280 9.38 7.65 -6.39
C ARG A 280 9.33 7.10 -4.96
N TYR A 281 10.26 6.21 -4.58
CA TYR A 281 10.34 5.68 -3.22
C TYR A 281 10.43 6.80 -2.18
N ALA A 282 11.25 7.82 -2.44
CA ALA A 282 11.41 8.97 -1.56
C ALA A 282 10.09 9.74 -1.40
N ALA A 283 9.41 10.06 -2.49
CA ALA A 283 8.12 10.75 -2.46
C ALA A 283 7.03 9.93 -1.73
N GLU A 284 6.96 8.62 -1.97
CA GLU A 284 5.95 7.74 -1.35
C GLU A 284 6.22 7.49 0.15
N SER A 285 7.47 7.63 0.59
CA SER A 285 7.86 7.47 2.00
C SER A 285 7.26 8.53 2.92
N GLU A 286 6.99 9.74 2.42
CA GLU A 286 6.45 10.85 3.22
C GLU A 286 5.11 10.50 3.86
N ASN A 287 4.31 9.69 3.15
CA ASN A 287 3.00 9.25 3.61
C ASN A 287 2.99 7.76 4.01
N GLY A 288 4.09 7.03 3.75
CA GLY A 288 4.18 5.59 3.99
C GLY A 288 3.27 4.76 3.08
N LEU A 289 2.94 5.30 1.89
CA LEU A 289 1.97 4.74 0.95
C LEU A 289 2.67 4.43 -0.36
N TYR A 290 3.10 3.16 -0.51
CA TYR A 290 3.99 2.73 -1.58
C TYR A 290 3.24 1.96 -2.67
N GLY A 291 3.39 2.37 -3.93
CA GLY A 291 2.79 1.71 -5.08
C GLY A 291 3.70 0.78 -5.85
N VAL A 292 3.08 -0.10 -6.62
CA VAL A 292 3.83 -1.07 -7.44
C VAL A 292 3.99 -0.52 -8.84
N TYR A 293 5.23 -0.30 -9.27
CA TYR A 293 5.50 0.06 -10.68
C TYR A 293 5.52 -1.21 -11.53
N VAL A 294 4.87 -1.18 -12.68
CA VAL A 294 4.92 -2.26 -13.69
C VAL A 294 5.14 -1.65 -15.07
N GLY A 295 6.17 -2.11 -15.78
CA GLY A 295 6.43 -1.67 -17.16
C GLY A 295 7.83 -1.97 -17.67
N GLN A 296 8.39 -1.03 -18.41
CA GLN A 296 9.75 -1.05 -18.96
C GLN A 296 10.60 0.03 -18.27
N GLU A 297 11.91 0.02 -18.54
CA GLU A 297 12.88 0.97 -17.95
C GLU A 297 12.47 2.46 -17.99
N GLU A 298 11.70 2.87 -19.01
CA GLU A 298 11.32 4.27 -19.23
C GLU A 298 9.80 4.50 -19.31
N GLN A 299 8.98 3.45 -19.34
CA GLN A 299 7.52 3.56 -19.56
C GLN A 299 6.77 2.48 -18.79
N GLY A 300 5.80 2.88 -17.98
CA GLY A 300 5.04 1.94 -17.16
C GLY A 300 3.93 2.64 -16.39
N ARG A 301 3.26 1.87 -15.52
CA ARG A 301 2.17 2.35 -14.68
C ARG A 301 2.50 2.07 -13.22
N VAL A 302 2.04 2.96 -12.35
CA VAL A 302 2.03 2.72 -10.91
C VAL A 302 0.63 2.26 -10.56
N HIS A 303 0.56 1.06 -9.98
CA HIS A 303 -0.65 0.43 -9.47
C HIS A 303 -0.78 0.74 -7.98
#